data_AF-D8P838-F1
#
_entry.id   AF-D8P838-F1
#
_cell.length_a   1.000
_cell.length_b   1.000
_cell.length_c   1.000
_cell.angle_alpha   90.00
_cell.angle_beta   90.00
_cell.angle_gamma   90.00
#
_symmetry.space_group_name_H-M   'P 1'
#
loop_
_entity.id
_entity.type
_entity.pdbx_description
1 polymer ?
#
loop_
_entity_poly.entity_id
_entity_poly.type
_entity_poly.pdbx_seq_one_letter_code
_entity_poly.pdbx_strand_id
1 'polypeptide(L)'
;MKLLTRPSKSASDLKPIEEYAEYQAAQEVVDRLNRERNAVAAEKTDLINKANAYRRPAVEVLSAAYLRGPRPSLDEDGILLSKKISELGLRFNALTLAIQTAEKEVVAVRHRLSAETAKEQASSYRLYVRVVLFGMLKIQQGNSQINDMADGRKELGYNEIFSPVGPSPWPQWGDPKEDSSLWRMILNEFLEAGHISGGEHSRIINGLLRDFEP
;
A
#
# COMPACT_ATOMS: atom_id res chain seq x y z
N MET A 1 -36.62 -14.30 20.83
CA MET A 1 -35.27 -13.73 21.03
C MET A 1 -35.16 -12.45 20.21
N LYS A 2 -34.99 -11.29 20.85
CA LYS A 2 -34.80 -10.01 20.17
C LYS A 2 -33.33 -9.91 19.73
N LEU A 3 -33.09 -9.83 18.42
CA LEU A 3 -31.81 -9.41 17.87
C LEU A 3 -31.49 -8.02 18.43
N LEU A 4 -30.47 -7.93 19.28
CA LEU A 4 -29.89 -6.66 19.69
C LEU A 4 -29.14 -6.09 18.49
N THR A 5 -29.85 -5.35 17.64
CA THR A 5 -29.23 -4.38 16.76
C THR A 5 -28.67 -3.25 17.61
N ARG A 6 -27.40 -3.39 18.04
CA ARG A 6 -26.62 -2.20 18.35
C ARG A 6 -26.24 -1.56 17.02
N PRO A 7 -26.44 -0.24 16.85
CA PRO A 7 -25.80 0.47 15.76
C PRO A 7 -24.30 0.36 16.04
N SER A 8 -23.60 -0.45 15.25
CA SER A 8 -22.17 -0.26 15.11
C SER A 8 -21.98 1.17 14.65
N LYS A 9 -21.02 1.90 15.23
CA LYS A 9 -20.28 2.84 14.39
C LYS A 9 -19.71 1.96 13.30
N SER A 10 -20.42 1.90 12.18
CA SER A 10 -20.12 1.01 11.08
C SER A 10 -18.74 1.36 10.57
N ALA A 11 -18.05 0.37 10.00
CA ALA A 11 -16.92 0.58 9.11
C ALA A 11 -17.28 1.41 7.84
N SER A 12 -18.36 2.20 7.88
CA SER A 12 -18.95 3.00 6.81
C SER A 12 -18.24 4.32 6.57
N ASP A 13 -17.37 4.76 7.49
CA ASP A 13 -16.72 6.06 7.37
C ASP A 13 -15.28 5.95 6.83
N LEU A 14 -14.79 4.72 6.64
CA LEU A 14 -13.51 4.48 6.00
C LEU A 14 -13.65 4.71 4.50
N LYS A 15 -12.98 5.75 4.03
CA LYS A 15 -12.89 6.12 2.63
C LYS A 15 -11.49 5.78 2.10
N PRO A 16 -11.28 5.72 0.77
CA PRO A 16 -9.95 5.68 0.19
C PRO A 16 -9.04 6.77 0.77
N ILE A 17 -7.74 6.51 0.91
CA ILE A 17 -6.78 7.46 1.51
C ILE A 17 -6.78 8.80 0.74
N GLU A 18 -7.03 8.73 -0.57
CA GLU A 18 -7.12 9.86 -1.50
C GLU A 18 -8.28 10.82 -1.17
N GLU A 19 -9.29 10.37 -0.42
CA GLU A 19 -10.45 11.19 -0.03
C GLU A 19 -10.23 11.95 1.28
N TYR A 20 -9.14 11.70 2.02
CA TYR A 20 -8.85 12.41 3.26
C TYR A 20 -8.27 13.79 2.96
N ALA A 21 -8.82 14.82 3.60
CA ALA A 21 -8.41 16.21 3.41
C ALA A 21 -6.92 16.44 3.70
N GLU A 22 -6.35 15.74 4.69
CA GLU A 22 -4.93 15.86 5.02
C GLU A 22 -4.00 15.28 3.93
N TYR A 23 -4.41 14.18 3.28
CA TYR A 23 -3.67 13.62 2.16
C TYR A 23 -3.78 14.52 0.92
N GLN A 24 -4.99 15.02 0.63
CA GLN A 24 -5.22 15.97 -0.46
C GLN A 24 -4.41 17.26 -0.28
N ALA A 25 -4.40 17.84 0.93
CA ALA A 25 -3.62 19.03 1.23
C ALA A 25 -2.10 18.80 1.04
N ALA A 26 -1.59 17.63 1.45
CA ALA A 26 -0.18 17.29 1.23
C ALA A 26 0.14 17.13 -0.27
N GLN A 27 -0.76 16.48 -1.03
CA GLN A 27 -0.62 16.31 -2.47
C GLN A 27 -0.68 17.63 -3.24
N GLU A 28 -1.58 18.55 -2.85
CA GLU A 28 -1.70 19.88 -3.45
C GLU A 28 -0.40 20.70 -3.31
N VAL A 29 0.32 20.55 -2.20
CA VAL A 29 1.63 21.19 -1.99
C VAL A 29 2.65 20.66 -3.00
N VAL A 30 2.72 19.34 -3.19
CA VAL A 30 3.59 18.71 -4.20
C VAL A 30 3.23 19.21 -5.60
N ASP A 31 1.96 19.25 -5.95
CA ASP A 31 1.48 19.67 -7.27
C ASP A 31 1.76 21.16 -7.53
N ARG A 32 1.64 22.01 -6.50
CA ARG A 32 2.01 23.44 -6.59
C ARG A 32 3.50 23.60 -6.83
N LEU A 33 4.35 22.92 -6.05
CA LEU A 33 5.80 23.00 -6.20
C LEU A 33 6.28 22.45 -7.55
N ASN A 34 5.65 21.38 -8.05
CA ASN A 34 5.94 20.85 -9.39
C ASN A 34 5.58 21.84 -10.50
N ARG A 35 4.43 22.53 -10.40
CA ARG A 35 4.05 23.60 -11.34
C ARG A 35 5.07 24.74 -11.33
N GLU A 36 5.49 25.19 -10.15
CA GLU A 36 6.50 26.24 -10.00
C GLU A 36 7.86 25.80 -10.57
N ARG A 37 8.30 24.57 -10.29
CA ARG A 37 9.55 24.01 -10.82
C ARG A 37 9.52 23.98 -12.36
N ASN A 38 8.40 23.52 -12.94
CA ASN A 38 8.26 23.44 -14.39
C ASN A 38 8.24 24.84 -15.03
N ALA A 39 7.62 25.84 -14.38
CA ALA A 39 7.66 27.23 -14.84
C ALA A 39 9.10 27.79 -14.82
N VAL A 40 9.85 27.58 -13.73
CA VAL A 40 11.26 27.98 -13.62
C VAL A 40 12.13 27.26 -14.66
N ALA A 41 11.88 25.98 -14.93
CA ALA A 41 12.57 25.23 -15.97
C ALA A 41 12.32 25.80 -17.37
N ALA A 42 11.07 26.13 -17.67
CA ALA A 42 10.70 26.75 -18.94
C ALA A 42 11.36 28.13 -19.12
N GLU A 43 11.33 28.97 -18.07
CA GLU A 43 11.99 30.29 -18.07
C GLU A 43 13.50 30.16 -18.29
N LYS A 44 14.15 29.21 -17.60
CA LYS A 44 15.58 28.95 -17.77
C LYS A 44 15.91 28.52 -19.20
N THR A 45 15.13 27.62 -19.79
CA THR A 45 15.30 27.17 -21.17
C THR A 45 15.12 28.31 -22.17
N ASP A 46 14.14 29.19 -21.97
CA ASP A 46 13.94 30.37 -22.80
C ASP A 46 15.14 31.33 -22.75
N LEU A 47 15.67 31.61 -21.55
CA LEU A 47 16.86 32.45 -21.41
C LEU A 47 18.12 31.81 -22.02
N ILE A 48 18.29 30.49 -21.92
CA ILE A 48 19.39 29.77 -22.59
C ILE A 48 19.26 29.90 -24.11
N ASN A 49 18.05 29.75 -24.65
CA ASN A 49 17.80 29.89 -26.10
C ASN A 49 18.10 31.31 -26.57
N LYS A 50 17.69 32.33 -25.81
CA LYS A 50 18.05 33.73 -26.07
C LYS A 50 19.56 33.94 -26.04
N ALA A 51 20.26 33.43 -25.02
CA ALA A 51 21.73 33.50 -24.92
C ALA A 51 22.41 32.88 -26.15
N ASN A 52 21.93 31.72 -26.59
CA ASN A 52 22.47 31.01 -27.75
C ASN A 52 22.19 31.76 -29.06
N ALA A 53 21.04 32.42 -29.18
CA ALA A 53 20.72 33.27 -30.33
C ALA A 53 21.66 34.48 -30.43
N TYR A 54 22.03 35.11 -29.30
CA TYR A 54 23.04 36.19 -29.28
C TYR A 54 24.46 35.69 -29.65
N ARG A 55 24.79 34.43 -29.32
CA ARG A 55 26.11 33.84 -29.61
C ARG A 55 26.26 33.31 -31.04
N ARG A 56 25.17 33.00 -31.74
CA ARG A 56 25.22 32.58 -33.15
C ARG A 56 25.36 33.81 -34.04
N PRO A 57 26.47 33.98 -34.78
CA PRO A 57 26.55 35.08 -35.74
C PRO A 57 25.57 34.78 -36.88
N ALA A 58 24.46 35.50 -36.95
CA ALA A 58 23.71 35.58 -38.19
C ALA A 58 24.62 36.25 -39.24
N VAL A 59 24.67 35.70 -40.46
CA VAL A 59 25.49 36.24 -41.57
C VAL A 59 25.21 37.73 -41.82
N GLU A 60 23.98 38.17 -41.53
CA GLU A 60 23.52 39.57 -41.57
C GLU A 60 24.11 40.46 -40.45
N VAL A 61 24.48 39.88 -39.31
CA VAL A 61 25.06 40.60 -38.16
C VAL A 61 26.57 40.79 -38.35
N LEU A 62 27.26 39.86 -38.99
CA LEU A 62 28.68 39.99 -39.35
C LEU A 62 28.92 41.13 -40.35
N SER A 63 28.06 41.24 -41.37
CA SER A 63 28.13 42.34 -42.35
C SER A 63 27.79 43.71 -41.72
N ALA A 64 26.82 43.77 -40.79
CA ALA A 64 26.48 44.99 -40.07
C ALA A 64 27.52 45.42 -39.02
N ALA A 65 28.26 44.47 -38.41
CA ALA A 65 29.35 44.76 -37.48
C ALA A 65 30.61 45.27 -38.20
N TYR A 66 30.89 44.76 -39.40
CA TYR A 66 32.00 45.23 -40.24
C TYR A 66 31.81 46.68 -40.70
N LEU A 67 30.56 47.13 -40.87
CA LEU A 67 30.23 48.48 -41.34
C LEU A 67 30.12 49.56 -40.24
N ARG A 68 29.96 49.20 -38.96
CA ARG A 68 29.64 50.17 -37.88
C ARG A 68 30.76 50.41 -36.84
N GLY A 69 31.91 49.76 -36.98
CA GLY A 69 32.97 49.83 -35.95
C GLY A 69 32.59 49.07 -34.67
N PRO A 70 33.52 48.98 -33.68
CA PRO A 70 33.36 48.10 -32.52
C PRO A 70 32.12 48.51 -31.72
N ARG A 71 31.13 47.60 -31.66
CA ARG A 71 29.94 47.81 -30.84
C ARG A 71 30.31 47.85 -29.36
N PRO A 72 29.65 48.70 -28.55
CA PRO A 72 29.77 48.65 -27.10
C PRO A 72 29.36 47.26 -26.57
N SER A 73 29.97 46.89 -25.44
CA SER A 73 30.16 45.56 -24.87
C SER A 73 28.98 44.59 -24.92
N LEU A 74 29.07 43.60 -25.82
CA LEU A 74 28.34 42.32 -25.75
C LEU A 74 28.54 41.58 -24.41
N ASP A 75 29.57 41.96 -23.64
CA ASP A 75 29.94 41.32 -22.38
C ASP A 75 28.97 41.62 -21.23
N GLU A 76 28.43 42.84 -21.11
CA GLU A 76 27.56 43.19 -19.97
C GLU A 76 26.21 42.48 -20.02
N ASP A 77 25.56 42.45 -21.19
CA ASP A 77 24.31 41.72 -21.39
C ASP A 77 24.51 40.21 -21.24
N GLY A 78 25.64 39.67 -21.70
CA GLY A 78 26.01 38.27 -21.52
C GLY A 78 26.25 37.88 -20.06
N ILE A 79 26.90 38.75 -19.28
CA ILE A 79 27.11 38.57 -17.84
C ILE A 79 25.77 38.62 -17.10
N LEU A 80 24.88 39.57 -17.42
CA LEU A 80 23.56 39.69 -16.79
C LEU A 80 22.68 38.46 -17.09
N LEU A 81 22.68 37.98 -18.33
CA LEU A 81 21.93 36.78 -18.73
C LEU A 81 22.47 35.52 -18.05
N SER A 82 23.80 35.37 -17.99
CA SER A 82 24.44 34.24 -17.31
C SER A 82 24.13 34.25 -15.82
N LYS A 83 24.10 35.43 -15.17
CA LYS A 83 23.73 35.56 -13.76
C LYS A 83 22.28 35.12 -13.52
N LYS A 84 21.33 35.58 -14.36
CA LYS A 84 19.92 35.16 -14.28
C LYS A 84 19.74 33.65 -14.49
N ILE A 85 20.45 33.06 -15.45
CA ILE A 85 20.40 31.60 -15.68
C ILE A 85 20.90 30.83 -14.44
N SER A 86 21.97 31.31 -13.80
CA SER A 86 22.50 30.73 -12.56
C SER A 86 21.52 30.86 -11.40
N GLU A 87 20.89 32.03 -11.22
CA GLU A 87 19.85 32.27 -10.20
C GLU A 87 18.64 31.34 -10.38
N LEU A 88 18.14 31.19 -11.62
CA LEU A 88 17.08 30.23 -11.94
C LEU A 88 17.52 28.78 -11.72
N GLY A 89 18.81 28.47 -11.95
CA GLY A 89 19.39 27.16 -11.62
C GLY A 89 19.34 26.85 -10.13
N LEU A 90 19.73 27.81 -9.28
CA LEU A 90 19.64 27.67 -7.83
C LEU A 90 18.19 27.53 -7.37
N ARG A 91 17.27 28.33 -7.92
CA ARG A 91 15.84 28.25 -7.62
C ARG A 91 15.24 26.90 -8.03
N PHE A 92 15.62 26.37 -9.20
CA PHE A 92 15.19 25.05 -9.66
C PHE A 92 15.67 23.93 -8.71
N ASN A 93 16.93 23.99 -8.26
CA ASN A 93 17.47 23.02 -7.31
C ASN A 93 16.76 23.11 -5.95
N ALA A 94 16.52 24.32 -5.45
CA ALA A 94 15.79 24.54 -4.20
C ALA A 94 14.35 23.99 -4.28
N LEU A 95 13.63 24.24 -5.39
CA LEU A 95 12.30 23.69 -5.63
C LEU A 95 12.34 22.16 -5.73
N THR A 96 13.35 21.58 -6.36
CA THR A 96 13.52 20.12 -6.44
C THR A 96 13.69 19.50 -5.06
N LEU A 97 14.51 20.10 -4.19
CA LEU A 97 14.66 19.64 -2.81
C LEU A 97 13.35 19.79 -2.01
N ALA A 98 12.64 20.92 -2.17
CA ALA A 98 11.36 21.15 -1.52
C ALA A 98 10.30 20.11 -1.95
N ILE A 99 10.26 19.74 -3.24
CA ILE A 99 9.39 18.68 -3.76
C ILE A 99 9.72 17.34 -3.09
N GLN A 100 10.99 16.95 -3.00
CA GLN A 100 11.39 15.71 -2.34
C GLN A 100 10.98 15.67 -0.87
N THR A 101 11.08 16.80 -0.16
CA THR A 101 10.61 16.89 1.22
C THR A 101 9.09 16.78 1.32
N ALA A 102 8.36 17.45 0.42
CA ALA A 102 6.90 17.37 0.38
C ALA A 102 6.39 15.96 0.00
N GLU A 103 7.06 15.26 -0.91
CA GLU A 103 6.76 13.87 -1.27
C GLU A 103 6.95 12.93 -0.08
N LYS A 104 8.01 13.12 0.72
CA LYS A 104 8.21 12.36 1.96
C LYS A 104 7.08 12.61 2.96
N GLU A 105 6.57 13.84 3.05
CA GLU A 105 5.45 14.18 3.91
C GLU A 105 4.15 13.50 3.44
N VAL A 106 3.87 13.48 2.13
CA VAL A 106 2.72 12.74 1.56
C VAL A 106 2.79 11.25 1.93
N VAL A 107 3.98 10.65 1.83
CA VAL A 107 4.20 9.24 2.22
C VAL A 107 3.98 9.04 3.72
N ALA A 108 4.47 9.95 4.56
CA ALA A 108 4.26 9.88 6.00
C ALA A 108 2.76 9.97 6.38
N VAL A 109 2.02 10.90 5.79
CA VAL A 109 0.56 11.03 5.97
C VAL A 109 -0.16 9.76 5.55
N ARG A 110 0.19 9.19 4.39
CA ARG A 110 -0.36 7.91 3.92
C ARG A 110 -0.13 6.78 4.91
N HIS A 111 1.09 6.63 5.44
CA HIS A 111 1.40 5.60 6.42
C HIS A 111 0.61 5.77 7.71
N ARG A 112 0.47 7.01 8.20
CA ARG A 112 -0.32 7.32 9.39
C ARG A 112 -1.80 6.96 9.20
N LEU A 113 -2.42 7.44 8.11
CA LEU A 113 -3.81 7.12 7.78
C LEU A 113 -4.05 5.62 7.60
N SER A 114 -3.09 4.92 6.98
CA SER A 114 -3.16 3.46 6.84
C SER A 114 -3.09 2.75 8.19
N ALA A 115 -2.24 3.22 9.11
CA ALA A 115 -2.11 2.63 10.44
C ALA A 115 -3.37 2.89 11.30
N GLU A 116 -3.94 4.08 11.22
CA GLU A 116 -5.21 4.43 11.89
C GLU A 116 -6.36 3.59 11.35
N THR A 117 -6.49 3.48 10.02
CA THR A 117 -7.47 2.61 9.36
C THR A 117 -7.32 1.16 9.80
N ALA A 118 -6.09 0.64 9.82
CA ALA A 118 -5.82 -0.73 10.26
C ALA A 118 -6.22 -0.95 11.73
N LYS A 119 -5.98 0.05 12.60
CA LYS A 119 -6.38 0.00 14.00
C LYS A 119 -7.90 0.02 14.17
N GLU A 120 -8.61 0.84 13.40
CA GLU A 120 -10.07 0.90 13.41
C GLU A 120 -10.69 -0.39 12.87
N GLN A 121 -10.11 -0.97 11.83
CA GLN A 121 -10.54 -2.25 11.27
C GLN A 121 -10.13 -3.45 12.13
N ALA A 122 -9.19 -3.32 13.06
CA ALA A 122 -8.62 -4.44 13.80
C ALA A 122 -9.69 -5.27 14.54
N SER A 123 -10.73 -4.63 15.11
CA SER A 123 -11.81 -5.36 15.79
C SER A 123 -12.70 -6.12 14.82
N SER A 124 -13.05 -5.51 13.68
CA SER A 124 -13.87 -6.14 12.64
C SER A 124 -13.12 -7.29 11.96
N TYR A 125 -11.83 -7.07 11.66
CA TYR A 125 -10.94 -8.09 11.12
C TYR A 125 -10.83 -9.28 12.10
N ARG A 126 -10.55 -9.03 13.39
CA ARG A 126 -10.55 -10.07 14.42
C ARG A 126 -11.87 -10.84 14.49
N LEU A 127 -13.00 -10.17 14.35
CA LEU A 127 -14.31 -10.82 14.33
C LEU A 127 -14.44 -11.77 13.14
N TYR A 128 -14.13 -11.31 11.91
CA TYR A 128 -14.21 -12.15 10.72
C TYR A 128 -13.22 -13.32 10.76
N VAL A 129 -12.01 -13.08 11.23
CA VAL A 129 -10.98 -14.09 11.49
C VAL A 129 -11.49 -15.17 12.45
N ARG A 130 -12.18 -14.78 13.54
CA ARG A 130 -12.81 -15.73 14.47
C ARG A 130 -13.96 -16.52 13.84
N VAL A 131 -14.79 -15.88 13.01
CA VAL A 131 -15.85 -16.56 12.25
C VAL A 131 -15.25 -17.61 11.31
N VAL A 132 -14.15 -17.27 10.62
CA VAL A 132 -13.42 -18.20 9.75
C VAL A 132 -12.87 -19.38 10.55
N LEU A 133 -12.18 -19.13 11.67
CA LEU A 133 -11.70 -20.19 12.56
C LEU A 133 -12.82 -21.11 13.02
N PHE A 134 -13.96 -20.55 13.45
CA PHE A 134 -15.11 -21.34 13.85
C PHE A 134 -15.64 -22.22 12.71
N GLY A 135 -15.75 -21.68 11.50
CA GLY A 135 -16.15 -22.43 10.31
C GLY A 135 -15.20 -23.58 10.00
N MET A 136 -13.90 -23.33 10.05
CA MET A 136 -12.86 -24.34 9.81
C MET A 136 -12.91 -25.45 10.88
N LEU A 137 -13.12 -25.09 12.14
CA LEU A 137 -13.27 -26.04 13.24
C LEU A 137 -14.49 -26.95 13.10
N LYS A 138 -15.63 -26.41 12.66
CA LYS A 138 -16.83 -27.20 12.39
C LYS A 138 -16.63 -28.20 11.25
N ILE A 139 -15.91 -27.79 10.21
CA ILE A 139 -15.54 -28.69 9.11
C ILE A 139 -14.63 -29.80 9.60
N GLN A 140 -13.61 -29.48 10.41
CA GLN A 140 -12.71 -30.48 11.00
C GLN A 140 -13.49 -31.50 11.85
N GLN A 141 -14.45 -31.03 12.67
CA GLN A 141 -15.30 -31.91 13.47
C GLN A 141 -16.11 -32.86 12.58
N GLY A 142 -16.72 -32.34 11.51
CA GLY A 142 -17.46 -33.16 10.55
C GLY A 142 -16.58 -34.22 9.89
N ASN A 143 -15.35 -33.86 9.52
CA ASN A 143 -14.39 -34.80 8.92
C ASN A 143 -13.98 -35.91 9.90
N SER A 144 -13.68 -35.57 11.16
CA SER A 144 -13.37 -36.56 12.19
C SER A 144 -14.51 -37.57 12.35
N GLN A 145 -15.76 -37.10 12.44
CA GLN A 145 -16.93 -37.96 12.57
C GLN A 145 -17.13 -38.87 11.36
N ILE A 146 -16.91 -38.36 10.15
CA ILE A 146 -16.99 -39.15 8.92
C ILE A 146 -15.91 -40.23 8.89
N ASN A 147 -14.67 -39.91 9.30
CA ASN A 147 -13.57 -40.88 9.38
C ASN A 147 -13.84 -41.95 10.44
N ASP A 148 -14.27 -41.57 11.65
CA ASP A 148 -14.63 -42.53 12.71
C ASP A 148 -15.73 -43.48 12.25
N MET A 149 -16.73 -42.96 11.52
CA MET A 149 -17.78 -43.79 10.92
C MET A 149 -17.24 -44.71 9.82
N ALA A 150 -16.30 -44.25 8.99
CA ALA A 150 -15.69 -45.05 7.94
C ALA A 150 -14.85 -46.20 8.54
N ASP A 151 -14.04 -45.91 9.56
CA ASP A 151 -13.24 -46.90 10.29
C ASP A 151 -14.13 -47.93 10.99
N GLY A 152 -15.17 -47.49 11.70
CA GLY A 152 -16.12 -48.40 12.33
C GLY A 152 -16.85 -49.30 11.31
N ARG A 153 -17.16 -48.80 10.11
CA ARG A 153 -17.76 -49.62 9.05
C ARG A 153 -16.78 -50.63 8.46
N LYS A 154 -15.51 -50.25 8.32
CA LYS A 154 -14.43 -51.15 7.88
C LYS A 154 -14.22 -52.28 8.89
N GLU A 155 -14.22 -51.98 10.18
CA GLU A 155 -14.15 -52.98 11.25
C GLU A 155 -15.33 -53.98 11.20
N LEU A 156 -16.50 -53.51 10.80
CA LEU A 156 -17.71 -54.33 10.61
C LEU A 156 -17.74 -55.07 9.26
N GLY A 157 -16.70 -54.97 8.44
CA GLY A 157 -16.59 -55.69 7.16
C GLY A 157 -17.41 -55.10 6.01
N TYR A 158 -17.94 -53.87 6.16
CA TYR A 158 -18.61 -53.18 5.05
C TYR A 158 -17.57 -52.62 4.07
N ASN A 159 -17.37 -53.30 2.93
CA ASN A 159 -16.47 -52.83 1.87
C ASN A 159 -17.11 -51.69 1.02
N GLU A 160 -16.50 -50.51 1.09
CA GLU A 160 -16.22 -49.50 0.05
C GLU A 160 -17.27 -49.05 -1.00
N ILE A 161 -18.55 -49.43 -0.95
CA ILE A 161 -19.51 -48.99 -2.00
C ILE A 161 -20.17 -47.63 -1.68
N PHE A 162 -20.19 -47.21 -0.43
CA PHE A 162 -20.72 -45.89 -0.06
C PHE A 162 -19.58 -44.96 0.34
N SER A 163 -18.85 -44.46 -0.65
CA SER A 163 -17.91 -43.37 -0.45
C SER A 163 -18.60 -42.03 -0.79
N PRO A 164 -19.11 -41.27 0.20
CA PRO A 164 -19.12 -39.81 0.06
C PRO A 164 -17.69 -39.24 0.11
N VAL A 165 -16.71 -40.08 0.45
CA VAL A 165 -15.27 -39.81 0.57
C VAL A 165 -14.58 -40.07 -0.76
N GLY A 166 -14.99 -39.37 -1.82
CA GLY A 166 -14.01 -39.05 -2.87
C GLY A 166 -12.81 -38.34 -2.21
N PRO A 167 -11.62 -38.29 -2.85
CA PRO A 167 -10.53 -37.48 -2.33
C PRO A 167 -11.09 -36.12 -1.94
N SER A 168 -11.00 -35.78 -0.65
CA SER A 168 -11.67 -34.60 -0.10
C SER A 168 -11.41 -33.43 -1.05
N PRO A 169 -12.45 -32.76 -1.59
CA PRO A 169 -12.27 -31.67 -2.54
C PRO A 169 -11.61 -30.44 -1.87
N TRP A 170 -11.37 -30.50 -0.56
CA TRP A 170 -10.73 -29.46 0.21
C TRP A 170 -9.23 -29.71 0.33
N PRO A 171 -8.40 -28.65 0.35
CA PRO A 171 -6.96 -28.84 0.36
C PRO A 171 -6.59 -29.66 1.59
N GLN A 172 -5.65 -30.59 1.45
CA GLN A 172 -5.16 -31.40 2.56
C GLN A 172 -4.44 -30.48 3.54
N TRP A 173 -5.19 -29.84 4.44
CA TRP A 173 -4.62 -28.90 5.41
C TRP A 173 -3.77 -29.63 6.45
N GLY A 174 -3.88 -30.96 6.54
CA GLY A 174 -3.15 -31.80 7.47
C GLY A 174 -3.77 -31.80 8.88
N ASP A 175 -3.28 -32.69 9.74
CA ASP A 175 -3.70 -32.73 11.14
C ASP A 175 -3.08 -31.53 11.89
N PRO A 176 -3.86 -30.71 12.64
CA PRO A 176 -3.27 -29.59 13.40
C PRO A 176 -2.20 -29.99 14.42
N LYS A 177 -2.15 -31.27 14.81
CA LYS A 177 -1.13 -31.83 15.69
C LYS A 177 0.20 -32.02 14.97
N GLU A 178 0.19 -32.15 13.64
CA GLU A 178 1.40 -32.19 12.83
C GLU A 178 1.93 -30.78 12.61
N ASP A 179 3.17 -30.53 13.02
CA ASP A 179 3.81 -29.22 12.88
C ASP A 179 4.00 -28.80 11.42
N SER A 180 4.07 -29.76 10.50
CA SER A 180 4.18 -29.53 9.05
C SER A 180 2.83 -29.29 8.37
N SER A 181 1.72 -29.43 9.08
CA SER A 181 0.39 -29.23 8.49
C SER A 181 0.17 -27.75 8.17
N LEU A 182 -0.41 -27.48 7.00
CA LEU A 182 -0.86 -26.14 6.63
C LEU A 182 -1.82 -25.58 7.69
N TRP A 183 -2.61 -26.44 8.32
CA TRP A 183 -3.51 -26.08 9.39
C TRP A 183 -2.78 -25.55 10.62
N ARG A 184 -1.70 -26.21 11.06
CA ARG A 184 -0.87 -25.74 12.18
C ARG A 184 -0.14 -24.44 11.85
N MET A 185 0.32 -24.28 10.60
CA MET A 185 0.92 -23.03 10.14
C MET A 185 -0.07 -21.86 10.23
N ILE A 186 -1.29 -22.03 9.72
CA ILE A 186 -2.36 -21.03 9.81
C ILE A 186 -2.69 -20.72 11.28
N LEU A 187 -2.80 -21.72 12.15
CA LEU A 187 -3.08 -21.50 13.57
C LEU A 187 -1.96 -20.72 14.30
N ASN A 188 -0.70 -20.98 13.97
CA ASN A 188 0.43 -20.24 14.51
C ASN A 188 0.39 -18.76 14.06
N GLU A 189 0.09 -18.49 12.78
CA GLU A 189 -0.07 -17.11 12.30
C GLU A 189 -1.16 -16.35 13.06
N PHE A 190 -2.27 -17.01 13.39
CA PHE A 190 -3.36 -16.39 14.15
C PHE A 190 -2.98 -16.16 15.62
N LEU A 191 -2.16 -17.05 16.20
CA LEU A 191 -1.60 -16.87 17.54
C LEU A 191 -0.62 -15.70 17.58
N GLU A 192 0.32 -15.64 16.63
CA GLU A 192 1.31 -14.57 16.50
C GLU A 192 0.65 -13.20 16.26
N ALA A 193 -0.41 -13.16 15.45
CA ALA A 193 -1.23 -11.98 15.23
C ALA A 193 -2.12 -11.59 16.43
N GLY A 194 -2.12 -12.38 17.52
CA GLY A 194 -2.92 -12.14 18.72
C GLY A 194 -4.42 -12.24 18.50
N HIS A 195 -4.85 -12.98 17.46
CA HIS A 195 -6.27 -13.23 17.16
C HIS A 195 -6.88 -14.32 18.06
N ILE A 196 -6.03 -15.25 18.49
CA ILE A 196 -6.32 -16.29 19.47
C ILE A 196 -5.27 -16.27 20.58
N SER A 197 -5.68 -16.64 21.78
CA SER A 197 -4.78 -16.85 22.92
C SER A 197 -4.04 -18.19 22.80
N GLY A 198 -2.91 -18.34 23.51
CA GLY A 198 -2.19 -19.61 23.58
C GLY A 198 -3.06 -20.76 24.11
N GLY A 199 -4.03 -20.46 25.00
CA GLY A 199 -5.00 -21.44 25.49
C GLY A 199 -6.03 -21.84 24.42
N GLU A 200 -6.54 -20.92 23.63
CA GLU A 200 -7.40 -21.24 22.47
C GLU A 200 -6.63 -22.04 21.42
N HIS A 201 -5.40 -21.64 21.10
CA HIS A 201 -4.52 -22.33 20.17
C HIS A 201 -4.29 -23.79 20.57
N SER A 202 -3.87 -24.04 21.82
CA SER A 202 -3.66 -25.41 22.32
C SER A 202 -4.95 -26.25 22.30
N ARG A 203 -6.11 -25.67 22.61
CA ARG A 203 -7.39 -26.38 22.59
C ARG A 203 -7.82 -26.77 21.18
N ILE A 204 -7.65 -25.87 20.21
CA ILE A 204 -7.95 -26.14 18.80
C ILE A 204 -7.11 -27.31 18.28
N ILE A 205 -5.81 -27.32 18.56
CA ILE A 205 -4.92 -28.44 18.18
C ILE A 205 -5.42 -29.78 18.75
N ASN A 206 -5.98 -29.74 19.95
CA ASN A 206 -6.50 -30.92 20.64
C ASN A 206 -7.97 -31.24 20.32
N GLY A 207 -8.61 -30.52 19.39
CA GLY A 207 -10.00 -30.76 18.98
C GLY A 207 -11.05 -30.32 20.01
N LEU A 208 -10.68 -29.47 20.98
CA LEU A 208 -11.58 -28.98 22.03
C LEU A 208 -12.25 -27.67 21.60
N LEU A 209 -13.52 -27.74 21.22
CA LEU A 209 -14.28 -26.63 20.62
C LEU A 209 -15.18 -25.82 21.58
N ARG A 210 -15.15 -26.13 22.88
CA ARG A 210 -16.20 -25.70 23.83
C ARG A 210 -16.31 -24.19 24.06
N ASP A 211 -15.34 -23.37 23.66
CA ASP A 211 -15.26 -21.96 24.09
C ASP A 211 -15.36 -20.94 22.94
N PHE A 212 -15.70 -21.34 21.73
CA PHE A 212 -16.05 -20.40 20.65
C PHE A 212 -17.55 -20.03 20.65
N GLU A 213 -18.21 -20.03 21.82
CA GLU A 213 -19.55 -19.45 21.92
C GLU A 213 -19.45 -17.91 21.94
N PRO A 214 -20.33 -17.21 21.18
CA PRO A 214 -20.26 -15.77 20.96
C PRO A 214 -20.50 -14.91 22.21
#